data_AF-A0A1H3HA44-F1
#
_entry.id   AF-A0A1H3HA44-F1
#
_cell.length_a   1.000
_cell.length_b   1.000
_cell.length_c   1.000
_cell.angle_alpha   90.00
_cell.angle_beta   90.00
_cell.angle_gamma   90.00
#
_symmetry.space_group_name_H-M   'P 1'
#
loop_
_entity.id
_entity.type
_entity.pdbx_description
1 polymer ?
#
loop_
_entity_poly.entity_id
_entity_poly.type
_entity_poly.pdbx_seq_one_letter_code
_entity_poly.pdbx_strand_id
1 'polypeptide(L)' 'MQFVRVQFTTDELNEKSRAAILRIGAKQEGIVRHEPIMPDGRKRNSVRFSIIDSEWPVADCLFPFAHRFHHAHRQV' A
#
# COMPACT_ATOMS: atom_id res chain seq x y z
N MET A 1 7.03 -19.30 -0.86
CA MET A 1 7.17 -18.42 0.32
C MET A 1 5.79 -17.87 0.66
N GLN A 2 5.35 -17.92 1.91
CA GLN A 2 4.10 -17.29 2.35
C GLN A 2 4.42 -15.88 2.88
N PHE A 3 3.75 -14.86 2.35
CA PHE A 3 3.89 -13.49 2.83
C PHE A 3 2.87 -13.23 3.94
N VAL A 4 3.36 -12.89 5.14
CA VAL A 4 2.49 -12.59 6.30
C VAL A 4 1.79 -11.24 6.12
N ARG A 5 2.45 -10.27 5.47
CA ARG A 5 1.93 -8.92 5.23
C ARG A 5 2.63 -8.26 4.06
N VAL A 6 1.86 -7.53 3.26
CA VAL A 6 2.37 -6.57 2.27
C VAL A 6 1.88 -5.18 2.66
N GLN A 7 2.78 -4.20 2.61
CA GLN A 7 2.48 -2.82 2.95
C GLN A 7 2.63 -1.92 1.72
N PHE A 8 1.71 -0.96 1.59
CA PHE A 8 1.79 0.13 0.63
C PHE A 8 1.87 1.46 1.36
N THR A 9 2.65 2.40 0.83
CA THR A 9 2.76 3.76 1.35
C THR A 9 2.51 4.73 0.20
N THR A 10 1.70 5.77 0.42
CA THR A 10 1.43 6.81 -0.58
C THR A 10 1.21 8.16 0.08
N ASP A 11 1.25 9.24 -0.70
CA ASP A 11 0.93 10.59 -0.22
C ASP A 11 -0.57 10.69 0.12
N GLU A 12 -0.90 11.37 1.22
CA GLU A 12 -2.29 11.69 1.60
C GLU A 12 -3.08 12.37 0.48
N LEU A 13 -2.40 13.23 -0.30
CA LEU A 13 -2.98 13.99 -1.41
C LEU A 13 -3.16 13.16 -2.69
N ASN A 14 -2.56 11.97 -2.78
CA ASN A 14 -2.64 11.13 -3.98
C ASN A 14 -3.90 10.24 -3.94
N GLU A 15 -5.06 10.86 -4.14
CA GLU A 15 -6.36 10.17 -4.13
C GLU A 15 -6.44 9.04 -5.15
N LYS A 16 -5.82 9.21 -6.33
CA LYS A 16 -5.81 8.19 -7.39
C LYS A 16 -5.12 6.91 -6.94
N SER A 17 -3.93 7.01 -6.34
CA SER A 17 -3.23 5.85 -5.81
C SER A 17 -3.95 5.24 -4.62
N ARG A 18 -4.52 6.07 -3.72
CA ARG A 18 -5.33 5.58 -2.58
C ARG A 18 -6.53 4.77 -3.05
N ALA A 19 -7.29 5.27 -4.03
CA ALA A 19 -8.42 4.55 -4.60
C ALA A 19 -8.01 3.23 -5.26
N ALA A 20 -6.88 3.22 -5.99
CA ALA A 20 -6.35 2.00 -6.60
C ALA A 20 -5.93 0.96 -5.54
N ILE A 21 -5.25 1.39 -4.47
CA ILE A 21 -4.82 0.53 -3.36
C ILE A 21 -6.03 -0.04 -2.59
N LEU A 22 -7.09 0.74 -2.39
CA LEU A 22 -8.32 0.23 -1.80
C LEU A 22 -9.01 -0.79 -2.72
N ARG A 23 -8.98 -0.58 -4.04
CA ARG A 23 -9.58 -1.50 -5.03
C ARG A 23 -8.91 -2.87 -5.05
N ILE A 24 -7.64 -2.97 -4.69
CA ILE A 24 -6.91 -4.26 -4.61
C ILE A 24 -7.18 -5.02 -3.30
N GLY A 25 -8.04 -4.48 -2.42
CA GLY A 25 -8.39 -5.10 -1.15
C GLY A 25 -7.47 -4.73 0.02
N ALA A 26 -6.55 -3.77 -0.16
CA ALA A 26 -5.73 -3.29 0.95
C ALA A 26 -6.53 -2.39 1.90
N LYS A 27 -6.25 -2.51 3.20
CA LYS A 27 -6.89 -1.71 4.25
C LYS A 27 -6.01 -0.54 4.65
N GLN A 28 -6.62 0.61 4.94
CA GLN A 28 -5.91 1.80 5.44
C GLN A 28 -5.64 1.63 6.94
N GLU A 29 -4.37 1.68 7.33
CA GLU A 29 -3.93 1.45 8.70
C GLU A 29 -3.74 2.76 9.46
N GLY A 30 -3.36 3.84 8.75
CA GLY A 30 -3.17 5.14 9.35
C GLY A 30 -2.40 6.14 8.49
N ILE A 31 -2.27 7.36 9.01
CA ILE A 31 -1.55 8.46 8.37
C ILE A 31 -0.39 8.86 9.27
N VAL A 32 0.83 8.75 8.74
CA VAL A 32 2.05 9.21 9.38
C VAL A 32 2.29 10.65 8.97
N ARG A 33 2.21 11.56 9.93
CA ARG A 33 2.37 13.00 9.67
C ARG A 33 3.83 13.39 9.58
N HIS A 34 4.16 14.24 8.59
CA HIS A 34 5.51 14.77 8.37
C HIS A 34 6.59 13.68 8.26
N GLU A 35 6.31 12.57 7.57
CA GLU A 35 7.26 11.45 7.47
C GLU A 35 8.46 11.83 6.58
N PRO A 36 8.29 12.21 5.30
CA PRO A 36 9.38 12.78 4.52
C PRO A 36 9.21 14.28 4.23
N ILE A 37 10.35 14.95 4.09
CA ILE A 37 10.46 16.28 3.49
C ILE A 37 10.73 16.06 2.00
N MET A 38 9.85 16.59 1.16
CA MET A 38 9.99 16.51 -0.29
C MET A 38 11.04 17.51 -0.79
N PRO A 39 11.62 17.33 -2.00
CA PRO A 39 12.65 18.23 -2.53
C PRO A 39 12.20 19.70 -2.66
N ASP A 40 10.89 19.93 -2.74
CA ASP A 40 10.25 21.26 -2.74
C ASP A 40 10.11 21.89 -1.34
N GLY A 41 10.57 21.21 -0.29
CA GLY A 41 10.45 21.64 1.11
C GLY A 41 9.10 21.32 1.76
N ARG A 42 8.16 20.70 1.04
CA ARG A 42 6.85 20.30 1.59
C ARG A 42 7.02 19.13 2.56
N LYS A 43 6.40 19.23 3.72
CA LYS A 43 6.26 18.11 4.66
C LYS A 43 5.10 17.22 4.19
N ARG A 44 5.41 16.00 3.80
CA ARG A 44 4.42 15.04 3.31
C ARG A 44 3.83 14.21 4.45
N ASN A 45 2.52 14.01 4.39
CA ASN A 45 1.85 12.99 5.17
C ASN A 45 1.79 11.70 4.35
N SER A 46 2.24 10.59 4.94
CA SER A 46 2.25 9.28 4.29
C SER A 46 1.10 8.44 4.82
N VAL A 47 0.25 7.96 3.93
CA VAL A 47 -0.82 7.02 4.25
C VAL A 47 -0.28 5.60 4.11
N ARG A 48 -0.44 4.78 5.15
CA ARG A 48 -0.08 3.36 5.13
C ARG A 48 -1.30 2.50 4.89
N PHE A 49 -1.14 1.52 4.00
CA PHE A 49 -2.09 0.47 3.73
C PHE A 49 -1.43 -0.89 3.87
N SER A 50 -2.22 -1.94 4.08
CA SER A 50 -1.71 -3.31 4.08
C SER A 50 -2.72 -4.35 3.62
N ILE A 51 -2.18 -5.49 3.21
CA ILE A 51 -2.89 -6.76 3.03
C ILE A 51 -2.15 -7.79 3.89
N ILE A 52 -2.85 -8.50 4.76
CA ILE A 52 -2.29 -9.61 5.57
C ILE A 52 -2.58 -10.98 4.93
N ASP A 53 -1.90 -12.01 5.42
CA ASP A 53 -1.99 -13.38 4.91
C ASP A 53 -3.43 -13.90 4.68
N SER A 54 -4.30 -13.69 5.66
CA SER A 54 -5.71 -14.08 5.64
C SER A 54 -6.58 -13.31 4.63
N GLU A 55 -6.08 -12.20 4.09
CA GLU A 55 -6.80 -11.34 3.14
C GLU A 55 -6.43 -11.64 1.68
N TRP A 56 -5.35 -12.38 1.43
CA TRP A 56 -4.91 -12.74 0.08
C TRP A 56 -5.95 -13.46 -0.76
N PRO A 57 -6.73 -14.43 -0.25
CA PRO A 57 -7.74 -15.09 -1.08
C PRO A 57 -8.77 -14.12 -1.69
N VAL A 58 -9.06 -13.03 -0.98
CA VAL A 58 -9.97 -11.97 -1.45
C VAL A 58 -9.24 -11.04 -2.44
N ALA A 59 -7.99 -10.68 -2.15
CA ALA A 59 -7.17 -9.85 -3.03
C ALA A 59 -6.87 -10.55 -4.38
N ASP A 60 -6.56 -11.85 -4.36
CA ASP A 60 -6.32 -12.67 -5.56
C ASP A 60 -7.56 -12.76 -6.45
N CYS A 61 -8.76 -12.82 -5.86
CA CYS A 61 -10.00 -12.77 -6.63
C CYS A 61 -10.17 -11.45 -7.38
N LEU A 62 -9.70 -10.34 -6.80
CA LEU A 62 -9.73 -9.01 -7.40
C LEU A 62 -8.55 -8.78 -8.38
N PHE A 63 -7.54 -9.66 -8.37
CA PHE A 63 -6.34 -9.59 -9.20
C PHE A 63 -6.08 -10.93 -9.91
N PRO A 64 -6.55 -11.14 -11.16
CA PRO A 64 -6.26 -12.36 -11.92
C PRO A 64 -4.76 -12.57 -12.25
N PHE A 65 -3.88 -11.66 -11.84
CA PHE A 65 -2.43 -11.69 -12.07
C PHE A 65 -1.59 -11.79 -10.78
N ALA A 66 -2.20 -11.98 -9.60
CA ALA A 66 -1.51 -11.95 -8.30
C ALA A 66 -0.36 -12.96 -8.14
N HIS A 67 -0.30 -14.00 -8.99
CA HIS A 67 0.82 -14.95 -9.10
C HIS A 67 2.19 -14.31 -9.41
N ARG A 68 2.31 -12.98 -9.61
CA ARG A 68 3.55 -12.30 -9.97
C ARG A 68 4.11 -11.33 -8.91
N PHE A 69 3.53 -11.25 -7.71
CA PHE A 69 4.10 -10.45 -6.61
C PHE A 69 5.11 -11.26 -5.79
N HIS A 70 6.23 -11.66 -6.41
CA HIS A 70 7.27 -12.47 -5.76
C HIS A 70 8.35 -11.65 -5.03
N HIS A 71 8.22 -10.31 -4.94
CA HIS A 71 9.11 -9.45 -4.17
C HIS A 71 8.34 -8.26 -3.58
N ALA A 72 8.02 -8.33 -2.28
CA ALA A 72 7.43 -7.21 -1.54
C ALA A 72 8.35 -6.78 -0.39
N HIS A 73 9.53 -6.27 -0.73
CA HIS A 73 10.33 -5.40 0.12
C HIS A 73 10.90 -4.30 -0.77
N ARG A 74 10.08 -3.29 -1.05
CA ARG A 74 10.60 -1.99 -1.46
C ARG A 74 9.71 -0.92 -0.86
N GLN A 75 10.23 -0.31 0.20
CA GLN A 75 9.82 1.03 0.59
C GLN A 75 10.06 1.93 -0.64
N VAL A 76 8.99 2.43 -1.24
CA VAL A 76 9.01 3.55 -2.19
C VAL A 76 8.58 4.81 -1.46
#